data_AF-A0A955KLW9-F1
#
_entry.id   AF-A0A955KLW9-F1
#
_cell.length_a   1.000
_cell.length_b   1.000
_cell.length_c   1.000
_cell.angle_alpha   90.00
_cell.angle_beta   90.00
_cell.angle_gamma   90.00
#
_symmetry.space_group_name_H-M   'P 1'
#
loop_
_entity.id
_entity.type
_entity.pdbx_description
1 polymer ?
#
loop_
_entity_poly.entity_id
_entity_poly.type
_entity_poly.pdbx_seq_one_letter_code
_entity_poly.pdbx_strand_id
1 'polypeptide(L)'
;MYSQKAGYEGNTDDIFTSIDTRAQESYVKLLRECFPGFGIIGEEDSLLIPSDDGVNAYFTIDPLDGTKAHIRRQSYGVGSMVALVLSGSVVAAYIGDVNSREIFGYRPQSSLVWRITDMDVVERLDGDHSLHRSTRDQYVLL
;
A
#
# COMPACT_ATOMS: atom_id res chain seq x y z
N MET A 1 -5.11 -24.58 1.08
CA MET A 1 -5.11 -24.58 2.56
C MET A 1 -5.40 -23.15 2.97
N TYR A 2 -6.63 -22.84 3.37
CA TYR A 2 -7.03 -21.48 3.76
C TYR A 2 -6.38 -21.14 5.09
N SER A 3 -5.64 -20.03 5.13
CA SER A 3 -5.12 -19.49 6.39
C SER A 3 -6.23 -18.65 7.00
N GLN A 4 -6.93 -19.21 7.99
CA GLN A 4 -7.87 -18.48 8.83
C GLN A 4 -7.06 -17.39 9.57
N LYS A 5 -7.31 -16.11 9.28
CA LYS A 5 -6.87 -14.99 10.12
C LYS A 5 -7.59 -15.18 11.48
N ALA A 6 -6.97 -15.93 12.40
CA ALA A 6 -7.44 -16.09 13.77
C ALA A 6 -6.80 -14.99 14.64
N GLY A 7 -7.62 -14.02 15.05
CA GLY A 7 -7.36 -13.02 16.08
C GLY A 7 -8.51 -13.05 17.09
N TYR A 8 -8.20 -12.85 18.37
CA TYR A 8 -9.14 -12.98 19.49
C TYR A 8 -10.06 -11.74 19.61
N GLU A 9 -11.32 -11.99 19.98
CA GLU A 9 -12.38 -11.02 20.38
C GLU A 9 -13.18 -10.34 19.23
N GLY A 10 -14.24 -11.02 18.78
CA GLY A 10 -15.10 -10.69 17.64
C GLY A 10 -16.01 -9.47 17.75
N ASN A 11 -15.52 -8.34 18.25
CA ASN A 11 -16.17 -7.02 18.12
C ASN A 11 -15.24 -6.00 17.46
N THR A 12 -13.95 -6.05 17.75
CA THR A 12 -12.95 -5.21 17.07
C THR A 12 -12.69 -5.64 15.64
N ASP A 13 -12.69 -6.96 15.37
CA ASP A 13 -12.42 -7.50 14.04
C ASP A 13 -13.46 -7.06 13.00
N ASP A 14 -14.74 -7.02 13.38
CA ASP A 14 -15.82 -6.55 12.50
C ASP A 14 -15.67 -5.06 12.15
N ILE A 15 -15.18 -4.24 13.09
CA ILE A 15 -14.94 -2.82 12.86
C ILE A 15 -13.80 -2.62 11.87
N PHE A 16 -12.65 -3.29 12.07
CA PHE A 16 -11.49 -3.18 11.18
C PHE A 16 -11.82 -3.66 9.77
N THR A 17 -12.44 -4.83 9.66
CA THR A 17 -12.93 -5.36 8.38
C THR A 17 -13.82 -4.33 7.67
N SER A 18 -14.72 -3.66 8.40
CA SER A 18 -15.58 -2.62 7.81
C SER A 18 -14.86 -1.32 7.39
N ILE A 19 -13.68 -1.05 7.93
CA ILE A 19 -12.85 0.11 7.56
C ILE A 19 -11.97 -0.27 6.35
N ASP A 20 -11.35 -1.45 6.37
CA ASP A 20 -10.53 -2.00 5.28
C ASP A 20 -11.34 -2.05 3.97
N THR A 21 -12.57 -2.60 4.02
CA THR A 21 -13.48 -2.64 2.87
C THR A 21 -13.82 -1.24 2.34
N ARG A 22 -14.17 -0.29 3.22
CA ARG A 22 -14.52 1.08 2.80
C ARG A 22 -13.33 1.85 2.20
N ALA A 23 -12.13 1.61 2.72
CA ALA A 23 -10.91 2.16 2.17
C ALA A 23 -10.66 1.58 0.76
N GLN A 24 -10.82 0.26 0.58
CA GLN A 24 -10.75 -0.38 -0.73
C GLN A 24 -11.77 0.19 -1.73
N GLU A 25 -13.02 0.35 -1.32
CA GLU A 25 -14.08 0.94 -2.16
C GLU A 25 -13.70 2.35 -2.64
N SER A 26 -13.07 3.15 -1.77
CA SER A 26 -12.61 4.50 -2.10
C SER A 26 -11.50 4.47 -3.15
N TYR A 27 -10.53 3.55 -3.02
CA TYR A 27 -9.51 3.31 -4.04
C TYR A 27 -10.12 2.90 -5.37
N VAL A 28 -11.00 1.91 -5.36
CA VAL A 28 -11.65 1.39 -6.59
C VAL A 28 -12.38 2.51 -7.31
N LYS A 29 -13.16 3.32 -6.58
CA LYS A 29 -13.88 4.46 -7.16
C LYS A 29 -12.93 5.44 -7.84
N LEU A 30 -11.92 5.94 -7.12
CA LEU A 30 -10.97 6.92 -7.64
C LEU A 30 -10.18 6.40 -8.83
N LEU A 31 -9.69 5.16 -8.76
CA LEU A 31 -8.91 4.56 -9.83
C LEU A 31 -9.75 4.33 -11.08
N ARG A 32 -11.02 3.93 -10.94
CA ARG A 32 -11.94 3.81 -12.09
C ARG A 32 -12.29 5.14 -12.72
N GLU A 33 -12.42 6.20 -11.91
CA GLU A 33 -12.68 7.56 -12.40
C GLU A 33 -11.47 8.15 -13.14
N CYS A 34 -10.26 7.97 -12.62
CA CYS A 34 -9.04 8.55 -13.19
C CYS A 34 -8.40 7.70 -14.30
N PHE A 35 -8.51 6.37 -14.22
CA PHE A 35 -7.86 5.42 -15.12
C PHE A 35 -8.87 4.38 -15.66
N PRO A 36 -9.86 4.83 -16.45
CA PRO A 36 -10.80 3.90 -17.06
C PRO A 36 -10.05 2.85 -17.89
N GLY A 37 -10.46 1.59 -17.75
CA GLY A 37 -9.86 0.44 -18.44
C GLY A 37 -8.63 -0.17 -17.80
N PHE A 38 -8.05 0.43 -16.75
CA PHE A 38 -6.98 -0.21 -15.97
C PHE A 38 -7.59 -1.27 -15.05
N GLY A 39 -6.87 -2.38 -14.88
CA GLY A 39 -7.22 -3.43 -13.93
C GLY A 39 -6.92 -3.00 -12.49
N ILE A 40 -7.55 -3.67 -11.53
CA ILE A 40 -7.36 -3.42 -10.10
C ILE A 40 -7.29 -4.77 -9.37
N ILE A 41 -6.28 -4.93 -8.52
CA ILE A 41 -6.10 -6.09 -7.63
C ILE A 41 -6.06 -5.54 -6.20
N GLY A 42 -6.94 -6.01 -5.33
CA GLY A 42 -7.01 -5.59 -3.93
C GLY A 42 -6.85 -6.75 -2.95
N GLU A 43 -6.45 -6.45 -1.71
CA GLU A 43 -6.36 -7.45 -0.64
C GLU A 43 -7.73 -7.98 -0.23
N GLU A 44 -8.70 -7.09 -0.01
CA GLU A 44 -9.97 -7.46 0.61
C GLU A 44 -10.88 -8.19 -0.36
N ASP A 45 -11.49 -9.28 0.13
CA ASP A 45 -12.38 -10.18 -0.62
C ASP A 45 -11.79 -10.74 -1.92
N SER A 46 -10.47 -10.81 -2.04
CA SER A 46 -9.78 -11.24 -3.27
C SER A 46 -10.21 -10.42 -4.50
N LEU A 47 -10.38 -9.11 -4.33
CA LEU A 47 -10.80 -8.21 -5.39
C LEU A 47 -9.88 -8.34 -6.62
N LEU A 48 -10.48 -8.73 -7.74
CA LEU A 48 -9.82 -8.79 -9.04
C LEU A 48 -10.72 -8.20 -10.10
N ILE A 49 -10.30 -7.03 -10.59
CA ILE A 49 -10.92 -6.33 -11.69
C ILE A 49 -9.97 -6.42 -12.88
N PRO A 50 -10.34 -7.07 -13.99
CA PRO A 50 -9.48 -7.16 -15.16
C PRO A 50 -9.30 -5.78 -15.82
N SER A 51 -8.14 -5.59 -16.45
CA SER A 51 -7.94 -4.48 -17.39
C SER A 51 -8.69 -4.75 -18.69
N ASP A 52 -8.97 -3.69 -19.44
CA ASP A 52 -9.50 -3.81 -20.79
C ASP A 52 -8.49 -4.49 -21.73
N ASP A 53 -9.00 -5.06 -22.82
CA ASP A 53 -8.20 -5.77 -23.81
C ASP A 53 -7.09 -4.87 -24.37
N GLY A 54 -5.84 -5.36 -24.30
CA GLY A 54 -4.67 -4.67 -24.83
C GLY A 54 -4.06 -3.59 -23.93
N VAL A 55 -4.67 -3.24 -22.79
CA VAL A 55 -4.13 -2.23 -21.85
C VAL A 55 -2.97 -2.78 -21.01
N ASN A 56 -3.05 -4.03 -20.55
CA ASN A 56 -2.03 -4.72 -19.74
C ASN A 56 -1.45 -3.83 -18.60
N ALA A 57 -2.34 -3.15 -17.89
CA ALA A 57 -2.02 -2.25 -16.79
C ALA A 57 -2.93 -2.54 -15.59
N TYR A 58 -2.33 -2.63 -14.40
CA TYR A 58 -3.03 -2.95 -13.17
C TYR A 58 -2.59 -2.03 -12.04
N PHE A 59 -3.54 -1.61 -11.22
CA PHE A 59 -3.24 -1.12 -9.88
C PHE A 59 -3.29 -2.28 -8.89
N THR A 60 -2.32 -2.36 -8.00
CA THR A 60 -2.41 -3.20 -6.79
C THR A 60 -2.65 -2.28 -5.60
N ILE A 61 -3.64 -2.58 -4.77
CA ILE A 61 -3.99 -1.78 -3.59
C ILE A 61 -4.00 -2.66 -2.34
N ASP A 62 -3.45 -2.11 -1.27
CA ASP A 62 -3.55 -2.62 0.09
C ASP A 62 -3.98 -1.42 0.96
N PRO A 63 -5.28 -1.30 1.25
CA PRO A 63 -5.81 -0.09 1.85
C PRO A 63 -5.26 0.18 3.26
N LEU A 64 -4.94 -0.87 4.02
CA LEU A 64 -4.62 -0.81 5.44
C LEU A 64 -3.80 -2.04 5.88
N ASP A 65 -2.51 -2.01 5.59
CA ASP A 65 -1.56 -3.00 6.10
C ASP A 65 -1.24 -2.69 7.57
N GLY A 66 -1.31 -3.71 8.42
CA GLY A 66 -1.01 -3.61 9.85
C GLY A 66 -2.22 -3.56 10.79
N THR A 67 -3.38 -4.09 10.38
CA THR A 67 -4.56 -4.30 11.25
C THR A 67 -4.20 -4.94 12.61
N LYS A 68 -3.19 -5.84 12.66
CA LYS A 68 -2.69 -6.43 13.92
C LYS A 68 -1.86 -5.47 14.80
N ALA A 69 -1.15 -4.50 14.23
CA ALA A 69 -0.39 -3.49 14.96
C ALA A 69 -1.31 -2.47 15.63
N HIS A 70 -2.42 -2.12 14.96
CA HIS A 70 -3.46 -1.24 15.52
C HIS A 70 -4.13 -1.87 16.75
N ILE A 71 -4.44 -3.17 16.71
CA ILE A 71 -4.99 -3.94 17.85
C ILE A 71 -4.04 -3.92 19.06
N ARG A 72 -2.72 -3.84 18.84
CA ARG A 72 -1.70 -3.81 19.91
C ARG A 72 -1.36 -2.42 20.44
N ARG A 73 -2.06 -1.36 20.02
CA ARG A 73 -1.77 0.04 20.36
C ARG A 73 -0.33 0.47 20.08
N GLN A 74 0.33 -0.18 19.13
CA GLN A 74 1.64 0.27 18.67
C GLN A 74 1.40 1.35 17.62
N SER A 75 1.89 2.56 17.88
CA SER A 75 1.62 3.79 17.11
C SER A 75 2.26 3.81 15.72
N TYR A 76 2.80 2.70 15.25
CA TYR A 76 3.59 2.58 14.03
C TYR A 76 3.09 1.38 13.23
N GLY A 77 2.91 1.57 11.92
CA GLY A 77 2.62 0.48 10.99
C GLY A 77 1.14 0.31 10.63
N VAL A 78 0.39 1.40 10.46
CA VAL A 78 -0.82 1.37 9.60
C VAL A 78 -0.44 2.06 8.31
N GLY A 79 -0.26 1.27 7.25
CA GLY A 79 0.16 1.76 5.93
C GLY A 79 -0.96 1.61 4.92
N SER A 80 -1.13 2.60 4.04
CA SER A 80 -1.99 2.48 2.86
C SER A 80 -1.11 2.46 1.61
N MET A 81 -1.26 1.46 0.76
CA MET A 81 -0.32 1.20 -0.33
C MET A 81 -1.04 1.08 -1.67
N VAL A 82 -0.41 1.66 -2.69
CA VAL A 82 -0.84 1.51 -4.09
C VAL A 82 0.37 1.42 -5.00
N ALA A 83 0.32 0.51 -5.96
CA ALA A 83 1.33 0.42 -7.01
C ALA A 83 0.69 0.30 -8.39
N LEU A 84 1.37 0.84 -9.40
CA LEU A 84 1.02 0.72 -10.80
C LEU A 84 1.95 -0.28 -11.47
N VAL A 85 1.37 -1.31 -12.08
CA VAL A 85 2.03 -2.36 -12.83
C VAL A 85 1.70 -2.20 -14.30
N LEU A 86 2.73 -2.05 -15.15
CA LEU A 86 2.59 -2.02 -16.60
C LEU A 86 3.34 -3.22 -17.19
N SER A 87 2.64 -4.07 -17.93
CA SER A 87 3.22 -5.26 -18.57
C SER A 87 4.09 -6.11 -17.62
N GLY A 88 3.61 -6.33 -16.39
CA GLY A 88 4.28 -7.11 -15.36
C GLY A 88 5.40 -6.39 -14.60
N SER A 89 5.71 -5.13 -14.92
CA SER A 89 6.72 -4.33 -14.21
C SER A 89 6.06 -3.28 -13.33
N VAL A 90 6.47 -3.17 -12.07
CA VAL A 90 6.05 -2.07 -11.20
C VAL A 90 6.77 -0.80 -11.67
N VAL A 91 6.00 0.20 -12.07
CA VAL A 91 6.54 1.49 -12.58
C VAL A 91 6.34 2.63 -11.60
N ALA A 92 5.43 2.48 -10.65
CA ALA A 92 5.23 3.44 -9.57
C ALA A 92 4.70 2.70 -8.34
N ALA A 93 5.10 3.15 -7.16
CA ALA A 93 4.56 2.65 -5.90
C ALA A 93 4.57 3.77 -4.86
N TYR A 94 3.53 3.80 -4.05
CA TYR A 94 3.33 4.76 -2.98
C TYR A 94 2.86 4.04 -1.72
N ILE A 95 3.46 4.40 -0.59
CA ILE A 95 3.14 3.93 0.76
C ILE A 95 2.85 5.16 1.58
N GLY A 96 1.61 5.30 2.05
CA GLY A 96 1.20 6.36 2.97
C GLY A 96 1.18 5.84 4.41
N ASP A 97 1.89 6.50 5.30
CA ASP A 97 1.71 6.33 6.75
C ASP A 97 0.57 7.26 7.20
N VAL A 98 -0.55 6.66 7.59
CA VAL A 98 -1.77 7.41 7.96
C VAL A 98 -1.61 8.21 9.25
N ASN A 99 -0.66 7.82 10.12
CA ASN A 99 -0.42 8.49 11.39
C ASN A 99 0.50 9.69 11.20
N SER A 100 1.56 9.56 10.40
CA SER A 100 2.52 10.64 10.16
C SER A 100 2.11 11.59 9.03
N ARG A 101 1.12 11.22 8.21
CA ARG A 101 0.74 11.95 6.98
C ARG A 101 1.91 12.09 5.99
N GLU A 102 2.80 11.11 6.02
CA GLU A 102 3.90 11.00 5.07
C GLU A 102 3.53 9.99 3.99
N ILE A 103 3.88 10.30 2.75
CA ILE A 103 3.80 9.39 1.61
C ILE A 103 5.20 9.18 1.07
N PHE A 104 5.59 7.93 0.95
CA PHE A 104 6.85 7.50 0.39
C PHE A 104 6.59 6.84 -0.95
N GLY A 105 7.29 7.26 -1.99
CA GLY A 105 7.08 6.62 -3.28
C GLY A 105 8.04 7.02 -4.37
N TYR A 106 7.95 6.31 -5.48
CA TYR A 106 8.64 6.65 -6.71
C TYR A 106 7.66 6.70 -7.87
N ARG A 107 7.95 7.62 -8.80
CA ARG A 107 7.16 7.86 -10.00
C ARG A 107 7.69 7.02 -11.18
N PRO A 108 6.89 6.85 -12.25
CA PRO A 108 7.38 6.24 -13.48
C PRO A 108 8.70 6.84 -13.93
N GLN A 109 9.61 5.97 -14.40
CA GLN A 109 10.91 6.35 -14.95
C GLN A 109 11.88 7.01 -13.94
N SER A 110 11.60 6.93 -12.63
CA SER A 110 12.49 7.43 -11.57
C SER A 110 12.93 6.29 -10.67
N SER A 111 14.23 6.18 -10.41
CA SER A 111 14.78 5.33 -9.35
C SER A 111 14.85 6.04 -7.99
N LEU A 112 14.50 7.33 -7.95
CA LEU A 112 14.51 8.13 -6.73
C LEU A 112 13.22 7.94 -5.94
N VAL A 113 13.37 7.78 -4.63
CA VAL A 113 12.28 7.77 -3.66
C VAL A 113 12.09 9.16 -3.10
N TRP A 114 10.85 9.57 -3.01
CA TRP A 114 10.43 10.86 -2.48
C TRP A 114 9.59 10.63 -1.22
N ARG A 115 9.82 11.47 -0.23
CA ARG A 115 8.92 11.68 0.90
C ARG A 115 8.05 12.90 0.59
N ILE A 116 6.75 12.76 0.73
CA ILE A 116 5.76 13.82 0.60
C ILE A 116 5.05 13.94 1.95
N THR A 117 5.18 15.07 2.63
CA THR A 117 4.58 15.30 3.95
C THR A 117 3.46 16.33 3.85
N ASP A 118 2.32 16.03 4.47
CA ASP A 118 1.11 16.88 4.46
C ASP A 118 0.65 17.26 3.03
N MET A 119 1.01 16.46 2.03
CA MET A 119 0.78 16.71 0.59
C MET A 119 1.45 17.97 0.01
N ASP A 120 2.23 18.70 0.81
CA ASP A 120 2.79 20.01 0.43
C ASP A 120 4.32 20.00 0.34
N VAL A 121 4.99 19.23 1.21
CA VAL A 121 6.45 19.23 1.31
C VAL A 121 7.00 17.99 0.62
N VAL A 122 7.84 18.18 -0.40
CA VAL A 122 8.45 17.10 -1.18
C VAL A 122 9.96 17.07 -0.95
N GLU A 123 10.46 15.97 -0.40
CA GLU A 123 11.87 15.76 -0.09
C GLU A 123 12.39 14.51 -0.76
N ARG A 124 13.59 14.59 -1.34
CA ARG A 124 14.28 13.43 -1.88
C ARG A 124 14.90 12.64 -0.73
N LEU A 125 14.59 11.35 -0.65
CA LEU A 125 15.29 10.45 0.25
C LEU A 125 16.55 9.95 -0.46
N ASP A 126 17.68 10.58 -0.13
CA ASP A 126 18.99 10.07 -0.50
C ASP A 126 19.34 8.92 0.44
N GLY A 127 19.37 7.70 -0.09
CA GLY A 127 19.98 6.59 0.63
C GLY A 127 21.46 6.89 0.80
N ASP A 128 21.97 6.87 2.04
CA ASP A 128 23.42 6.90 2.24
C ASP A 128 24.01 5.59 1.68
N HIS A 129 24.47 5.64 0.43
CA HIS A 129 25.08 4.52 -0.26
C HIS A 129 26.40 4.05 0.39
N SER A 130 26.93 4.78 1.39
CA SER A 130 28.09 4.35 2.18
C SER A 130 27.72 3.30 3.24
N LEU A 131 26.42 3.10 3.52
CA LEU A 131 25.89 2.07 4.40
C LEU A 131 25.37 0.87 3.61
N HIS A 132 26.23 0.25 2.79
CA HIS A 132 26.02 -1.13 2.32
C HIS A 132 26.18 -2.12 3.48
N ARG A 133 25.30 -2.04 4.47
CA ARG A 133 25.11 -3.12 5.45
C ARG A 133 24.01 -4.03 4.92
N SER A 134 24.14 -5.32 5.18
CA SER A 134 23.10 -6.28 4.83
C SER A 134 21.76 -5.81 5.41
N THR A 135 20.64 -6.04 4.72
CA THR A 135 19.30 -5.76 5.27
C THR A 135 19.06 -6.49 6.60
N ARG A 136 19.74 -7.62 6.84
CA ARG A 136 19.77 -8.30 8.15
C ARG A 136 20.41 -7.48 9.28
N ASP A 137 21.36 -6.61 8.95
CA ASP A 137 22.09 -5.80 9.95
C ASP A 137 21.40 -4.44 10.19
N GLN A 138 20.42 -4.09 9.36
CA GLN A 138 19.72 -2.81 9.41
C GLN A 138 18.35 -2.90 10.07
N TYR A 139 17.72 -4.08 10.05
CA TYR A 139 16.40 -4.30 10.64
C TYR A 139 16.50 -5.37 11.72
N VAL A 140 16.01 -5.06 12.94
CA VAL A 140 15.72 -6.09 13.93
C VAL A 140 14.45 -6.80 13.46
N LEU A 141 14.62 -7.89 12.72
CA LEU A 141 13.54 -8.84 12.50
C LEU A 141 13.26 -9.51 13.85
N LEU A 142 12.26 -8.99 14.57
CA LEU A 142 11.68 -9.61 15.77
C LEU A 142 10.81 -10.80 15.39
#